data_AF-A0A484NGH2-F1
#
_entry.id   AF-A0A484NGH2-F1
#
_cell.length_a   1.000
_cell.length_b   1.000
_cell.length_c   1.000
_cell.angle_alpha   90.00
_cell.angle_beta   90.00
_cell.angle_gamma   90.00
#
_symmetry.space_group_name_H-M   'P 1'
#
loop_
_entity.id
_entity.type
_entity.pdbx_description
1 polymer ?
#
loop_
_entity_poly.entity_id
_entity_poly.type
_entity_poly.pdbx_seq_one_letter_code
_entity_poly.pdbx_strand_id
1 'polypeptide(L)'
;MTSWDSWVAQAISKLDSLKLLRSLRPIIPSDATQPGAQEKAISSTSFSGNDFQVFDGLRPWDRASIEVMISEPTLQKWLQDAPSTGDEAECEKVWTDHELGSSGGKFRKLLLFSGNDYLGLSSHPTIIKAAMEAVQRHGMGPRGSGLICGYTYYHRLLESSLADLKRKEDCLLCPTGFAANMAFITAVGSISLLLAAGGKSLLDDRVAIFSDALNHASIIDGIRLAEKQKGVSVYVYRHCDMSHLNELLTSCRMKKKVVITDSLFSMDGDFAPMAELVKLRKKHGFLLAIDDAHGTFVCGETGGGAAEMLNCEEGVDIYIGTLSKAAGCHGGFIACSKKWKQLIQSRGRSFIFSTSAPVPVVAAAYAAVLVARKETWRRRAIWDRVQDFRSLTGIPITSHIISVIVGSEAMALQTSRHLLELGFHVTAIRPPTVPFNSCRVRITLSAAHSLDDIKQLTAALSGCINFREIGGFYSGHCTARM
;
A
#
# COMPACT_ATOMS: atom_id res chain seq x y z
N MET A 1 -30.17 -0.98 7.18
CA MET A 1 -29.00 -1.06 8.09
C MET A 1 -28.52 -2.49 8.12
N THR A 2 -27.23 -2.73 7.90
CA THR A 2 -26.65 -4.08 7.97
C THR A 2 -26.53 -4.53 9.43
N SER A 3 -26.41 -5.84 9.69
CA SER A 3 -26.16 -6.35 11.05
C SER A 3 -24.87 -5.77 11.66
N TRP A 4 -23.86 -5.49 10.82
CA TRP A 4 -22.61 -4.87 11.24
C TRP A 4 -22.78 -3.44 11.74
N ASP A 5 -23.60 -2.62 11.09
CA ASP A 5 -23.87 -1.24 11.56
C ASP A 5 -24.44 -1.23 12.98
N SER A 6 -25.28 -2.21 13.31
CA SER A 6 -25.86 -2.37 14.64
C SER A 6 -24.80 -2.78 15.67
N TRP A 7 -23.98 -3.80 15.39
CA TRP A 7 -22.93 -4.23 16.33
C TRP A 7 -21.90 -3.14 16.59
N VAL A 8 -21.49 -2.40 15.57
CA VAL A 8 -20.57 -1.27 15.71
C VAL A 8 -21.21 -0.16 16.52
N ALA A 9 -22.48 0.18 16.27
CA ALA A 9 -23.19 1.18 17.06
C ALA A 9 -23.32 0.80 18.54
N GLN A 10 -23.63 -0.47 18.84
CA GLN A 10 -23.67 -0.98 20.21
C GLN A 10 -22.28 -0.94 20.87
N ALA A 11 -21.23 -1.30 20.15
CA ALA A 11 -19.86 -1.25 20.65
C ALA A 11 -19.43 0.20 20.97
N ILE A 12 -19.79 1.15 20.10
CA ILE A 12 -19.56 2.59 20.33
C ILE A 12 -20.33 3.07 21.56
N SER A 13 -21.62 2.74 21.67
CA SER A 13 -22.44 3.10 22.84
C SER A 13 -21.87 2.51 24.13
N LYS A 14 -21.36 1.28 24.09
CA LYS A 14 -20.68 0.68 25.24
C LYS A 14 -19.42 1.45 25.60
N LEU A 15 -18.58 1.81 24.62
CA LEU A 15 -17.38 2.63 24.85
C LEU A 15 -17.72 3.98 25.47
N ASP A 16 -18.78 4.62 24.99
CA ASP A 16 -19.26 5.89 25.51
C ASP A 16 -19.73 5.77 26.97
N SER A 17 -20.52 4.74 27.29
CA SER A 17 -20.95 4.45 28.67
C SER A 17 -19.78 4.21 29.64
N LEU A 18 -18.66 3.73 29.12
CA LEU A 18 -17.42 3.49 29.87
C LEU A 18 -16.48 4.70 29.87
N LYS A 19 -16.85 5.80 29.18
CA LYS A 19 -16.00 6.98 28.95
C LYS A 19 -14.66 6.64 28.25
N LEU A 20 -14.69 5.62 27.39
CA LEU A 20 -13.54 5.14 26.62
C LEU A 20 -13.60 5.52 25.13
N LEU A 21 -14.66 6.20 24.71
CA LEU A 21 -14.78 6.72 23.35
C LEU A 21 -13.73 7.83 23.14
N ARG A 22 -12.96 7.71 22.07
CA ARG A 22 -11.91 8.67 21.73
C ARG A 22 -12.31 9.49 20.53
N SER A 23 -11.80 10.72 20.44
CA SER A 23 -12.07 11.62 19.32
C SER A 23 -10.81 12.37 18.92
N LEU A 24 -10.56 12.43 17.61
CA LEU A 24 -9.53 13.27 17.04
C LEU A 24 -10.02 14.72 16.97
N ARG A 25 -9.16 15.64 17.39
CA ARG A 25 -9.46 17.08 17.43
C ARG A 25 -8.41 17.80 16.60
N PRO A 26 -8.72 18.23 15.36
CA PRO A 26 -7.73 18.86 14.51
C PRO A 26 -7.28 20.17 15.14
N ILE A 27 -5.97 20.33 15.31
CA ILE A 27 -5.35 21.59 15.70
C ILE A 27 -4.76 22.30 14.48
N ILE A 28 -4.66 23.61 14.58
CA ILE A 28 -3.94 24.44 13.60
C ILE A 28 -2.51 24.60 14.14
N PRO A 29 -1.48 24.07 13.45
CA PRO A 29 -0.11 24.28 13.87
C PRO A 29 0.24 25.78 13.81
N SER A 30 1.01 26.27 14.78
CA SER A 30 1.52 27.64 14.73
C SER A 30 2.38 27.86 13.48
N ASP A 31 2.27 29.04 12.88
CA ASP A 31 3.16 29.49 11.82
C ASP A 31 4.43 30.07 12.45
N ALA A 32 5.57 29.41 12.23
CA ALA A 32 6.87 29.83 12.71
C ALA A 32 7.37 31.09 11.99
N THR A 33 6.86 31.39 10.80
CA THR A 33 7.25 32.56 10.00
C THR A 33 6.43 33.82 10.30
N GLN A 34 5.22 33.65 10.86
CA GLN A 34 4.35 34.77 11.28
C GLN A 34 3.66 34.48 12.63
N PRO A 35 4.37 34.66 13.76
CA PRO A 35 3.79 34.48 15.08
C PRO A 35 2.70 35.52 15.34
N GLY A 36 1.42 35.10 15.38
CA GLY A 36 0.27 35.97 15.68
C GLY A 36 -0.79 36.11 14.57
N ALA A 37 -0.56 35.59 13.36
CA ALA A 37 -1.51 35.69 12.24
C ALA A 37 -2.63 34.62 12.22
N GLN A 38 -2.97 34.03 13.37
CA GLN A 38 -3.86 32.86 13.47
C GLN A 38 -5.29 33.13 12.97
N GLU A 39 -5.80 34.37 13.09
CA GLU A 39 -7.17 34.71 12.66
C GLU A 39 -7.33 34.82 11.13
N LYS A 40 -6.26 35.14 10.37
CA LYS A 40 -6.32 35.15 8.90
C LYS A 40 -6.16 33.75 8.29
N ALA A 41 -5.39 32.87 8.94
CA ALA A 41 -5.06 31.53 8.44
C ALA A 41 -6.27 30.59 8.25
N ILE A 42 -7.38 30.81 8.97
CA ILE A 42 -8.60 30.01 8.77
C ILE A 42 -9.26 30.34 7.42
N SER A 43 -9.12 31.58 6.94
CA SER A 43 -9.62 32.02 5.62
C SER A 43 -8.59 31.86 4.50
N SER A 44 -7.30 31.84 4.84
CA SER A 44 -6.17 31.91 3.90
C SER A 44 -5.18 30.75 4.05
N THR A 45 -5.59 29.58 4.55
CA THR A 45 -4.77 28.36 4.41
C THR A 45 -4.73 28.01 2.92
N SER A 46 -3.79 28.65 2.24
CA SER A 46 -3.55 28.67 0.81
C SER A 46 -2.98 27.33 0.32
N PHE A 47 -3.68 26.24 0.62
CA PHE A 47 -3.69 25.05 -0.21
C PHE A 47 -4.95 25.09 -1.06
N SER A 48 -5.17 26.23 -1.74
CA SER A 48 -6.18 26.27 -2.78
C SER A 48 -5.75 25.25 -3.82
N GLY A 49 -6.64 24.33 -4.21
CA GLY A 49 -6.33 23.28 -5.19
C GLY A 49 -5.85 23.80 -6.56
N ASN A 50 -5.90 25.13 -6.75
CA ASN A 50 -5.49 25.88 -7.92
C ASN A 50 -3.97 26.20 -7.95
N ASP A 51 -3.26 26.11 -6.82
CA ASP A 51 -1.82 26.41 -6.76
C ASP A 51 -0.92 25.18 -7.04
N PHE A 52 -1.52 23.99 -7.17
CA PHE A 52 -0.80 22.76 -7.49
C PHE A 52 -0.57 22.63 -8.99
N GLN A 53 0.69 22.77 -9.39
CA GLN A 53 1.12 22.52 -10.76
C GLN A 53 0.91 21.03 -11.11
N VAL A 54 0.39 20.77 -12.29
CA VAL A 54 0.29 19.43 -12.89
C VAL A 54 0.86 19.44 -14.29
N PHE A 55 1.17 18.26 -14.81
CA PHE A 55 1.80 18.05 -16.10
C PHE A 55 1.03 17.00 -16.91
N ASP A 56 1.02 17.14 -18.23
CA ASP A 56 0.24 16.26 -19.13
C ASP A 56 1.05 15.08 -19.70
N GLY A 57 2.26 14.83 -19.20
CA GLY A 57 3.10 13.74 -19.69
C GLY A 57 4.41 13.63 -18.90
N LEU A 58 5.18 12.59 -19.25
CA LEU A 58 6.45 12.24 -18.61
C LEU A 58 7.47 13.38 -18.72
N ARG A 59 8.19 13.63 -17.62
CA ARG A 59 9.19 14.67 -17.51
C ARG A 59 10.54 14.09 -17.09
N PRO A 60 11.67 14.78 -17.37
CA PRO A 60 13.00 14.27 -17.04
C PRO A 60 13.18 13.90 -15.56
N TRP A 61 12.58 14.65 -14.62
CA TRP A 61 12.68 14.40 -13.18
C TRP A 61 11.86 13.19 -12.70
N ASP A 62 10.87 12.72 -13.45
CA ASP A 62 10.15 11.49 -13.10
C ASP A 62 11.10 10.28 -13.08
N ARG A 63 12.15 10.32 -13.91
CA ARG A 63 13.20 9.29 -13.97
C ARG A 63 13.93 9.06 -12.65
N ALA A 64 14.04 10.08 -11.80
CA ALA A 64 14.70 9.97 -10.50
C ALA A 64 14.01 8.97 -9.55
N SER A 65 12.74 8.63 -9.78
CA SER A 65 12.02 7.61 -9.01
C SER A 65 12.45 6.16 -9.33
N ILE A 66 13.12 5.94 -10.46
CA ILE A 66 13.53 4.62 -10.95
C ILE A 66 15.02 4.53 -11.29
N GLU A 67 15.77 5.62 -11.20
CA GLU A 67 17.19 5.67 -11.51
C GLU A 67 18.00 5.81 -10.22
N VAL A 68 18.92 4.86 -9.99
CA VAL A 68 19.84 4.91 -8.85
C VAL A 68 21.28 4.75 -9.33
N MET A 69 22.21 5.27 -8.55
CA MET A 69 23.65 5.11 -8.79
C MET A 69 24.23 4.20 -7.72
N ILE A 70 25.08 3.27 -8.14
CA ILE A 70 25.84 2.38 -7.27
C ILE A 70 27.32 2.52 -7.58
N SER A 71 28.19 2.47 -6.57
CA SER A 71 29.63 2.42 -6.80
C SER A 71 30.03 1.07 -7.40
N GLU A 72 31.07 1.04 -8.23
CA GLU A 72 31.57 -0.21 -8.82
C GLU A 72 31.93 -1.27 -7.76
N PRO A 73 32.61 -0.94 -6.64
CA PRO A 73 32.90 -1.93 -5.59
C PRO A 73 31.64 -2.53 -4.96
N THR A 74 30.63 -1.71 -4.65
CA THR A 74 29.37 -2.22 -4.09
C THR A 74 28.61 -3.05 -5.11
N LEU A 75 28.63 -2.67 -6.39
CA LEU A 75 28.05 -3.49 -7.47
C LEU A 75 28.73 -4.86 -7.56
N GLN A 76 30.06 -4.93 -7.51
CA GLN A 76 30.78 -6.21 -7.54
C GLN A 76 30.43 -7.09 -6.35
N LYS A 77 30.24 -6.51 -5.16
CA LYS A 77 29.77 -7.27 -3.98
C LYS A 77 28.36 -7.82 -4.18
N TRP A 78 27.44 -7.03 -4.72
CA TRP A 78 26.08 -7.49 -5.03
C TRP A 78 26.11 -8.63 -6.05
N LEU A 79 26.94 -8.52 -7.09
CA LEU A 79 27.13 -9.58 -8.07
C LEU A 79 27.69 -10.86 -7.43
N GLN A 80 28.50 -10.77 -6.39
CA GLN A 80 29.08 -11.93 -5.69
C GLN A 80 28.17 -12.49 -4.57
N ASP A 81 26.95 -11.96 -4.40
CA ASP A 81 26.08 -12.25 -3.23
C ASP A 81 26.80 -12.04 -1.88
N ALA A 82 27.81 -11.16 -1.86
CA ALA A 82 28.61 -10.91 -0.67
C ALA A 82 27.77 -10.12 0.36
N PRO A 83 27.73 -10.55 1.64
CA PRO A 83 27.08 -9.77 2.69
C PRO A 83 27.71 -8.37 2.78
N SER A 84 26.91 -7.32 2.71
CA SER A 84 27.37 -5.96 3.01
C SER A 84 27.14 -5.68 4.50
N THR A 85 28.15 -5.14 5.17
CA THR A 85 28.04 -4.71 6.57
C THR A 85 27.46 -3.29 6.70
N GLY A 86 27.28 -2.57 5.59
CA GLY A 86 26.86 -1.17 5.58
C GLY A 86 28.00 -0.18 5.86
N ASP A 87 29.15 -0.65 6.34
CA ASP A 87 30.33 0.18 6.69
C ASP A 87 31.27 0.42 5.50
N GLU A 88 30.74 0.45 4.27
CA GLU A 88 31.55 0.65 3.07
C GLU A 88 31.97 2.12 2.96
N ALA A 89 33.05 2.45 3.67
CA ALA A 89 33.72 3.74 3.71
C ALA A 89 34.36 4.10 2.36
N GLU A 90 33.54 4.49 1.39
CA GLU A 90 34.00 5.22 0.20
C GLU A 90 33.15 6.47 -0.11
N CYS A 91 32.01 6.67 0.56
CA CYS A 91 31.15 7.83 0.33
C CYS A 91 31.57 9.11 1.09
N GLU A 92 32.42 9.00 2.12
CA GLU A 92 32.79 10.14 2.97
C GLU A 92 33.52 11.27 2.23
N LYS A 93 34.18 10.98 1.10
CA LYS A 93 34.89 12.01 0.31
C LYS A 93 34.04 12.73 -0.74
N VAL A 94 32.76 12.35 -0.91
CA VAL A 94 31.92 12.91 -2.00
C VAL A 94 31.08 14.11 -1.55
N TRP A 95 30.88 14.30 -0.24
CA TRP A 95 30.05 15.39 0.29
C TRP A 95 30.86 16.67 0.59
N THR A 96 32.18 16.58 0.55
CA THR A 96 33.08 17.73 0.59
C THR A 96 33.70 17.92 -0.78
N ASP A 97 33.45 19.10 -1.33
CA ASP A 97 34.12 19.72 -2.48
C ASP A 97 33.48 19.54 -3.86
N HIS A 98 32.99 20.68 -4.35
CA HIS A 98 32.57 20.99 -5.72
C HIS A 98 33.75 21.01 -6.73
N GLU A 99 34.81 20.25 -6.50
CA GLU A 99 35.95 20.17 -7.40
C GLU A 99 36.22 18.71 -7.80
N LEU A 100 36.00 18.42 -9.09
CA LEU A 100 36.39 17.18 -9.75
C LEU A 100 37.91 17.01 -9.68
N GLY A 101 38.39 16.41 -8.59
CA GLY A 101 39.75 15.91 -8.42
C GLY A 101 39.79 14.39 -8.56
N SER A 102 40.58 13.92 -9.52
CA SER A 102 40.77 12.53 -9.98
C SER A 102 41.15 11.49 -8.90
N SER A 103 40.21 11.11 -8.03
CA SER A 103 40.22 9.83 -7.29
C SER A 103 38.79 9.34 -6.99
N GLY A 104 37.82 9.69 -7.82
CA GLY A 104 36.42 9.33 -7.64
C GLY A 104 36.13 7.91 -8.13
N GLY A 105 35.62 7.03 -7.27
CA GLY A 105 35.17 5.70 -7.65
C GLY A 105 34.18 5.76 -8.83
N LYS A 106 34.29 4.82 -9.78
CA LYS A 106 33.39 4.73 -10.92
C LYS A 106 31.98 4.36 -10.41
N PHE A 107 30.98 5.17 -10.75
CA PHE A 107 29.58 4.85 -10.46
C PHE A 107 28.88 4.27 -11.68
N ARG A 108 27.98 3.33 -11.45
CA ARG A 108 27.11 2.74 -12.46
C ARG A 108 25.66 3.13 -12.19
N LYS A 109 24.95 3.50 -13.24
CA LYS A 109 23.51 3.75 -13.21
C LYS A 109 22.76 2.41 -13.28
N LEU A 110 21.78 2.23 -12.40
CA LEU A 110 20.84 1.12 -12.42
C LEU A 110 19.41 1.63 -12.60
N LEU A 111 18.61 0.85 -13.33
CA LEU A 111 17.17 1.04 -13.47
C LEU A 111 16.41 0.11 -12.53
N LEU A 112 15.60 0.69 -11.65
CA LEU A 112 14.78 -0.04 -10.71
C LEU A 112 13.54 -0.61 -11.41
N PHE A 113 13.44 -1.93 -11.38
CA PHE A 113 12.24 -2.69 -11.73
C PHE A 113 11.73 -3.48 -10.51
N SER A 114 12.11 -3.05 -9.30
CA SER A 114 11.68 -3.64 -8.02
C SER A 114 11.05 -2.60 -7.08
N GLY A 115 10.98 -1.32 -7.50
CA GLY A 115 10.42 -0.23 -6.73
C GLY A 115 8.89 -0.25 -6.70
N ASN A 116 8.29 0.36 -5.68
CA ASN A 116 6.83 0.46 -5.57
C ASN A 116 6.31 1.91 -5.79
N ASP A 117 7.15 2.84 -6.25
CA ASP A 117 6.71 4.16 -6.70
C ASP A 117 6.10 4.06 -8.11
N TYR A 118 4.91 3.46 -8.16
CA TYR A 118 4.25 3.12 -9.42
C TYR A 118 3.95 4.35 -10.28
N LEU A 119 3.57 5.47 -9.68
CA LEU A 119 3.25 6.69 -10.43
C LEU A 119 4.48 7.60 -10.63
N GLY A 120 5.63 7.29 -10.04
CA GLY A 120 6.83 8.14 -10.06
C GLY A 120 6.61 9.46 -9.31
N LEU A 121 5.82 9.45 -8.24
CA LEU A 121 5.41 10.67 -7.53
C LEU A 121 6.42 11.12 -6.48
N SER A 122 7.35 10.26 -6.06
CA SER A 122 8.36 10.63 -5.04
C SER A 122 9.26 11.79 -5.45
N SER A 123 9.49 11.98 -6.77
CA SER A 123 10.30 13.08 -7.32
C SER A 123 9.46 14.25 -7.87
N HIS A 124 8.15 14.25 -7.64
CA HIS A 124 7.26 15.23 -8.25
C HIS A 124 7.43 16.64 -7.63
N PRO A 125 7.68 17.69 -8.44
CA PRO A 125 7.95 19.05 -7.94
C PRO A 125 6.84 19.61 -7.04
N THR A 126 5.58 19.36 -7.39
CA THR A 126 4.40 19.81 -6.63
C THR A 126 4.33 19.17 -5.24
N ILE A 127 4.74 17.91 -5.12
CA ILE A 127 4.75 17.16 -3.84
C ILE A 127 5.90 17.66 -2.97
N ILE A 128 7.09 17.83 -3.57
CA ILE A 128 8.27 18.40 -2.91
C ILE A 128 7.96 19.80 -2.38
N LYS A 129 7.36 20.66 -3.20
CA LYS A 129 6.97 22.03 -2.81
C LYS A 129 6.00 22.04 -1.62
N ALA A 130 4.99 21.16 -1.62
CA ALA A 130 4.05 21.04 -0.51
C ALA A 130 4.74 20.65 0.80
N ALA A 131 5.71 19.72 0.74
CA ALA A 131 6.52 19.35 1.91
C ALA A 131 7.39 20.52 2.39
N MET A 132 8.09 21.20 1.48
CA MET A 132 8.97 22.33 1.79
C MET A 132 8.22 23.48 2.45
N GLU A 133 7.06 23.86 1.91
CA GLU A 133 6.23 24.91 2.50
C GLU A 133 5.73 24.54 3.90
N ALA A 134 5.33 23.28 4.10
CA ALA A 134 4.91 22.78 5.40
C ALA A 134 6.06 22.78 6.41
N VAL A 135 7.29 22.41 6.00
CA VAL A 135 8.50 22.53 6.83
C VAL A 135 8.75 23.98 7.19
N GLN A 136 8.71 24.90 6.21
CA GLN A 136 9.00 26.30 6.42
C GLN A 136 8.04 26.95 7.42
N ARG A 137 6.74 26.64 7.31
CA ARG A 137 5.69 27.22 8.18
C ARG A 137 5.59 26.53 9.53
N HIS A 138 5.75 25.21 9.59
CA HIS A 138 5.34 24.42 10.76
C HIS A 138 6.43 23.47 11.29
N GLY A 139 7.62 23.47 10.69
CA GLY A 139 8.65 22.46 10.96
C GLY A 139 8.10 21.06 10.73
N MET A 140 8.34 20.15 11.69
CA MET A 140 7.75 18.80 11.67
C MET A 140 6.31 18.74 12.20
N GLY A 141 5.76 19.87 12.64
CA GLY A 141 4.51 19.96 13.38
C GLY A 141 4.62 19.47 14.83
N PRO A 142 3.53 19.59 15.61
CA PRO A 142 3.47 19.10 16.98
C PRO A 142 3.69 17.58 17.01
N ARG A 143 4.59 17.13 17.90
CA ARG A 143 4.96 15.71 18.01
C ARG A 143 4.15 15.03 19.11
N GLY A 144 3.42 14.00 18.72
CA GLY A 144 2.60 13.19 19.60
C GLY A 144 1.70 12.26 18.81
N SER A 145 0.98 11.37 19.48
CA SER A 145 -0.10 10.63 18.83
C SER A 145 -1.25 11.56 18.47
N GLY A 146 -2.08 11.14 17.51
CA GLY A 146 -3.22 11.94 17.07
C GLY A 146 -4.22 12.24 18.19
N LEU A 147 -4.30 11.35 19.18
CA LEU A 147 -5.21 11.46 20.32
C LEU A 147 -4.73 12.40 21.43
N ILE A 148 -3.48 12.86 21.37
CA ILE A 148 -2.90 13.78 22.37
C ILE A 148 -2.74 15.17 21.76
N CYS A 149 -1.82 15.33 20.81
CA CYS A 149 -1.53 16.64 20.19
C CYS A 149 -0.98 16.54 18.76
N GLY A 150 -0.89 15.34 18.18
CA GLY A 150 -0.28 15.14 16.86
C GLY A 150 -1.24 15.27 15.67
N TYR A 151 -2.54 15.45 15.90
CA TYR A 151 -3.54 15.47 14.83
C TYR A 151 -3.88 16.90 14.42
N THR A 152 -3.46 17.28 13.21
CA THR A 152 -3.56 18.66 12.70
C THR A 152 -4.58 18.77 11.57
N TYR A 153 -4.91 20.00 11.15
CA TYR A 153 -5.77 20.25 9.99
C TYR A 153 -5.26 19.57 8.70
N TYR A 154 -3.93 19.48 8.51
CA TYR A 154 -3.32 18.74 7.39
C TYR A 154 -3.74 17.26 7.36
N HIS A 155 -3.80 16.62 8.53
CA HIS A 155 -4.24 15.23 8.64
C HIS A 155 -5.70 15.10 8.23
N ARG A 156 -6.55 16.02 8.70
CA ARG A 156 -7.98 16.03 8.35
C ARG A 156 -8.22 16.23 6.86
N LEU A 157 -7.46 17.13 6.23
CA LEU A 157 -7.51 17.37 4.78
C LEU A 157 -7.16 16.10 4.00
N LEU A 158 -6.05 15.46 4.34
CA LEU A 158 -5.64 14.21 3.69
C LEU A 158 -6.66 13.09 3.91
N GLU A 159 -7.18 12.91 5.13
CA GLU A 159 -8.25 11.95 5.39
C GLU A 159 -9.49 12.21 4.52
N SER A 160 -9.91 13.47 4.39
CA SER A 160 -11.08 13.82 3.59
C SER A 160 -10.85 13.48 2.11
N SER A 161 -9.70 13.85 1.55
CA SER A 161 -9.36 13.51 0.15
C SER A 161 -9.27 12.01 -0.11
N LEU A 162 -8.75 11.22 0.84
CA LEU A 162 -8.68 9.77 0.73
C LEU A 162 -10.06 9.10 0.87
N ALA A 163 -10.92 9.64 1.74
CA ALA A 163 -12.31 9.19 1.86
C ALA A 163 -13.07 9.41 0.55
N ASP A 164 -12.91 10.60 -0.05
CA ASP A 164 -13.51 10.94 -1.34
C ASP A 164 -13.00 10.02 -2.45
N LEU A 165 -11.67 9.80 -2.53
CA LEU A 165 -11.05 8.89 -3.51
C LEU A 165 -11.63 7.47 -3.43
N LYS A 166 -11.91 6.98 -2.21
CA LYS A 166 -12.44 5.63 -1.96
C LYS A 166 -13.97 5.57 -1.91
N ARG A 167 -14.66 6.69 -2.16
CA ARG A 167 -16.13 6.82 -2.03
C ARG A 167 -16.64 6.30 -0.68
N LYS A 168 -15.99 6.73 0.41
CA LYS A 168 -16.39 6.42 1.80
C LYS A 168 -16.67 7.68 2.59
N GLU A 169 -17.42 7.54 3.68
CA GLU A 169 -17.84 8.69 4.50
C GLU A 169 -16.69 9.36 5.24
N ASP A 170 -15.66 8.60 5.60
CA ASP A 170 -14.50 9.10 6.33
C ASP A 170 -13.27 8.20 6.12
N CYS A 171 -12.13 8.69 6.60
CA CYS A 171 -10.86 7.98 6.56
C CYS A 171 -10.09 8.21 7.87
N LEU A 172 -9.27 7.24 8.27
CA LEU A 172 -8.35 7.34 9.41
C LEU A 172 -6.91 7.14 8.92
N LEU A 173 -6.03 8.10 9.19
CA LEU A 173 -4.60 7.94 8.91
C LEU A 173 -3.91 7.07 9.95
N CYS A 174 -3.00 6.23 9.49
CA CYS A 174 -2.14 5.37 10.29
C CYS A 174 -0.66 5.60 9.91
N PRO A 175 0.31 5.27 10.78
CA PRO A 175 1.72 5.46 10.48
C PRO A 175 2.19 4.75 9.20
N THR A 176 1.66 3.57 8.92
CA THR A 176 1.98 2.77 7.72
C THR A 176 0.77 1.94 7.29
N GLY A 177 0.76 1.41 6.07
CA GLY A 177 -0.25 0.42 5.64
C GLY A 177 -0.26 -0.84 6.52
N PHE A 178 0.92 -1.25 7.02
CA PHE A 178 1.03 -2.32 8.02
C PHE A 178 0.24 -1.96 9.29
N ALA A 179 0.47 -0.77 9.84
CA ALA A 179 -0.22 -0.30 11.03
C ALA A 179 -1.73 -0.14 10.81
N ALA A 180 -2.16 0.21 9.59
CA ALA A 180 -3.57 0.31 9.23
C ALA A 180 -4.29 -1.04 9.32
N ASN A 181 -3.72 -2.10 8.74
CA ASN A 181 -4.24 -3.48 8.89
C ASN A 181 -4.34 -3.91 10.35
N MET A 182 -3.26 -3.71 11.11
CA MET A 182 -3.23 -4.03 12.54
C MET A 182 -4.31 -3.27 13.33
N ALA A 183 -4.53 -1.98 13.02
CA ALA A 183 -5.51 -1.13 13.71
C ALA A 183 -6.93 -1.60 13.42
N PHE A 184 -7.24 -1.88 12.15
CA PHE A 184 -8.53 -2.41 11.74
C PHE A 184 -8.85 -3.74 12.42
N ILE A 185 -7.95 -4.73 12.30
CA ILE A 185 -8.22 -6.10 12.78
C ILE A 185 -8.34 -6.16 14.31
N THR A 186 -7.50 -5.41 15.03
CA THR A 186 -7.62 -5.32 16.50
C THR A 186 -8.90 -4.60 16.94
N ALA A 187 -9.36 -3.59 16.19
CA ALA A 187 -10.65 -2.95 16.46
C ALA A 187 -11.82 -3.92 16.23
N VAL A 188 -11.80 -4.69 15.13
CA VAL A 188 -12.77 -5.75 14.84
C VAL A 188 -12.84 -6.76 15.98
N GLY A 189 -11.71 -7.31 16.42
CA GLY A 189 -11.66 -8.27 17.52
C GLY A 189 -12.18 -7.72 18.85
N SER A 190 -12.07 -6.41 19.06
CA SER A 190 -12.58 -5.77 20.27
C SER A 190 -14.12 -5.71 20.34
N ILE A 191 -14.83 -5.82 19.22
CA ILE A 191 -16.31 -5.73 19.19
C ILE A 191 -16.92 -6.85 20.04
N SER A 192 -16.50 -8.09 19.83
CA SER A 192 -17.00 -9.24 20.60
C SER A 192 -16.71 -9.10 22.10
N LEU A 193 -15.57 -8.50 22.47
CA LEU A 193 -15.22 -8.26 23.86
C LEU A 193 -16.08 -7.16 24.50
N LEU A 194 -16.39 -6.10 23.73
CA LEU A 194 -17.25 -5.00 24.20
C LEU A 194 -18.71 -5.43 24.37
N LEU A 195 -19.19 -6.33 23.50
CA LEU A 195 -20.57 -6.80 23.49
C LEU A 195 -20.83 -8.01 24.39
N ALA A 196 -19.79 -8.62 25.00
CA ALA A 196 -19.96 -9.75 25.89
C ALA A 196 -20.66 -9.33 27.21
N ALA A 197 -21.87 -9.82 27.45
CA ALA A 197 -22.58 -9.64 28.71
C ALA A 197 -21.93 -10.51 29.81
N GLY A 198 -21.47 -9.91 30.91
CA GLY A 198 -20.99 -10.65 32.08
C GLY A 198 -19.55 -11.21 32.00
N GLY A 199 -18.71 -10.71 31.08
CA GLY A 199 -17.26 -10.96 31.10
C GLY A 199 -16.78 -12.34 30.60
N LYS A 200 -17.69 -13.24 30.20
CA LYS A 200 -17.35 -14.48 29.48
C LYS A 200 -17.83 -14.41 28.04
N SER A 201 -16.89 -14.25 27.11
CA SER A 201 -17.15 -14.38 25.67
C SER A 201 -17.29 -15.87 25.33
N LEU A 202 -18.48 -16.28 24.87
CA LEU A 202 -18.66 -17.61 24.28
C LEU A 202 -17.90 -17.69 22.96
N LEU A 203 -17.48 -18.90 22.55
CA LEU A 203 -16.79 -19.11 21.27
C LEU A 203 -17.59 -18.56 20.09
N ASP A 204 -18.91 -18.76 20.11
CA ASP A 204 -19.82 -18.33 19.04
C ASP A 204 -20.06 -16.80 18.99
N ASP A 205 -19.67 -16.06 20.03
CA ASP A 205 -19.81 -14.60 20.10
C ASP A 205 -18.63 -13.84 19.49
N ARG A 206 -17.51 -14.52 19.24
CA ARG A 206 -16.32 -13.96 18.57
C ARG A 206 -16.62 -13.51 17.14
N VAL A 207 -15.68 -12.81 16.53
CA VAL A 207 -15.73 -12.51 15.09
C VAL A 207 -15.01 -13.60 14.31
N ALA A 208 -15.66 -14.18 13.30
CA ALA A 208 -15.04 -15.09 12.35
C ALA A 208 -14.36 -14.27 11.23
N ILE A 209 -13.05 -14.37 11.11
CA ILE A 209 -12.28 -13.71 10.03
C ILE A 209 -11.90 -14.77 9.00
N PHE A 210 -12.32 -14.56 7.75
CA PHE A 210 -11.95 -15.37 6.59
C PHE A 210 -10.83 -14.63 5.84
N SER A 211 -9.65 -15.22 5.83
CA SER A 211 -8.43 -14.65 5.23
C SER A 211 -7.99 -15.48 4.04
N ASP A 212 -7.63 -14.82 2.95
CA ASP A 212 -6.92 -15.49 1.85
C ASP A 212 -5.59 -16.05 2.36
N ALA A 213 -5.17 -17.19 1.81
CA ALA A 213 -3.92 -17.86 2.18
C ALA A 213 -2.66 -17.03 1.87
N LEU A 214 -2.72 -16.15 0.86
CA LEU A 214 -1.59 -15.32 0.43
C LEU A 214 -1.70 -13.86 0.89
N ASN A 215 -2.61 -13.57 1.82
CA ASN A 215 -2.73 -12.24 2.39
C ASN A 215 -1.41 -11.74 2.98
N HIS A 216 -1.20 -10.43 2.89
CA HIS A 216 0.00 -9.76 3.37
C HIS A 216 0.25 -10.01 4.86
N ALA A 217 1.53 -10.05 5.25
CA ALA A 217 1.97 -10.32 6.62
C ALA A 217 1.30 -9.41 7.66
N SER A 218 1.01 -8.15 7.33
CA SER A 218 0.29 -7.24 8.24
C SER A 218 -1.13 -7.67 8.58
N ILE A 219 -1.83 -8.33 7.65
CA ILE A 219 -3.15 -8.90 7.89
C ILE A 219 -3.00 -10.10 8.83
N ILE A 220 -2.08 -11.00 8.50
CA ILE A 220 -1.80 -12.21 9.29
C ILE A 220 -1.43 -11.86 10.73
N ASP A 221 -0.51 -10.91 10.93
CA ASP A 221 -0.07 -10.49 12.26
C ASP A 221 -1.18 -9.78 13.04
N GLY A 222 -2.04 -9.03 12.33
CA GLY A 222 -3.22 -8.41 12.92
C GLY A 222 -4.20 -9.44 13.44
N ILE A 223 -4.48 -10.48 12.64
CA ILE A 223 -5.33 -11.61 13.01
C ILE A 223 -4.75 -12.34 14.22
N ARG A 224 -3.47 -12.73 14.16
CA ARG A 224 -2.79 -13.43 15.27
C ARG A 224 -2.86 -12.64 16.58
N LEU A 225 -2.68 -11.31 16.52
CA LEU A 225 -2.82 -10.46 17.70
C LEU A 225 -4.26 -10.44 18.24
N ALA A 226 -5.26 -10.35 17.35
CA ALA A 226 -6.67 -10.37 17.73
C ALA A 226 -7.12 -11.74 18.27
N GLU A 227 -6.57 -12.84 17.77
CA GLU A 227 -6.80 -14.20 18.27
C GLU A 227 -6.24 -14.37 19.68
N LYS A 228 -5.03 -13.88 19.94
CA LYS A 228 -4.44 -13.86 21.30
C LYS A 228 -5.29 -13.06 22.29
N GLN A 229 -5.99 -12.03 21.82
CA GLN A 229 -6.95 -11.25 22.61
C GLN A 229 -8.32 -11.94 22.77
N LYS A 230 -8.49 -13.15 22.23
CA LYS A 230 -9.72 -13.97 22.25
C LYS A 230 -10.93 -13.26 21.63
N GLY A 231 -10.68 -12.28 20.74
CA GLY A 231 -11.72 -11.50 20.08
C GLY A 231 -12.21 -12.10 18.76
N VAL A 232 -11.37 -12.93 18.12
CA VAL A 232 -11.63 -13.49 16.79
C VAL A 232 -11.31 -14.98 16.72
N SER A 233 -11.83 -15.64 15.69
CA SER A 233 -11.43 -16.96 15.21
C SER A 233 -11.11 -16.86 13.72
N VAL A 234 -9.96 -17.37 13.28
CA VAL A 234 -9.56 -17.31 11.87
C VAL A 234 -9.99 -18.55 11.07
N TYR A 235 -10.34 -18.34 9.81
CA TYR A 235 -10.55 -19.36 8.79
C TYR A 235 -9.73 -18.95 7.56
N VAL A 236 -8.78 -19.78 7.14
CA VAL A 236 -7.97 -19.50 5.96
C VAL A 236 -8.56 -20.25 4.77
N TYR A 237 -8.95 -19.52 3.72
CA TYR A 237 -9.40 -20.12 2.46
C TYR A 237 -8.24 -20.19 1.47
N ARG A 238 -8.37 -21.06 0.47
CA ARG A 238 -7.32 -21.24 -0.54
C ARG A 238 -7.29 -19.97 -1.41
N HIS A 239 -6.10 -19.60 -1.86
CA HIS A 239 -5.88 -18.38 -2.60
C HIS A 239 -6.86 -18.22 -3.77
N CYS A 240 -7.60 -17.11 -3.80
CA CYS A 240 -8.61 -16.79 -4.81
C CYS A 240 -9.70 -17.86 -5.03
N ASP A 241 -9.87 -18.83 -4.11
CA ASP A 241 -10.85 -19.92 -4.22
C ASP A 241 -12.18 -19.55 -3.55
N MET A 242 -13.08 -18.97 -4.34
CA MET A 242 -14.40 -18.54 -3.87
C MET A 242 -15.33 -19.70 -3.51
N SER A 243 -15.07 -20.91 -4.03
CA SER A 243 -15.83 -22.12 -3.67
C SER A 243 -15.48 -22.54 -2.25
N HIS A 244 -14.18 -22.62 -1.92
CA HIS A 244 -13.72 -22.90 -0.56
C HIS A 244 -14.17 -21.83 0.43
N LEU A 245 -14.07 -20.55 0.06
CA LEU A 245 -14.59 -19.47 0.90
C LEU A 245 -16.09 -19.65 1.19
N ASN A 246 -16.88 -19.97 0.17
CA ASN A 246 -18.32 -20.22 0.34
C ASN A 246 -18.62 -21.43 1.25
N GLU A 247 -17.84 -22.51 1.16
CA GLU A 247 -17.95 -23.67 2.06
C GLU A 247 -17.68 -23.29 3.52
N LEU A 248 -16.59 -22.56 3.78
CA LEU A 248 -16.23 -22.07 5.11
C LEU A 248 -17.29 -21.10 5.66
N LEU A 249 -17.80 -20.19 4.83
CA LEU A 249 -18.86 -19.26 5.23
C LEU A 249 -20.17 -20.00 5.59
N THR A 250 -20.54 -21.01 4.81
CA THR A 250 -21.76 -21.81 5.01
C THR A 250 -21.69 -22.65 6.28
N SER A 251 -20.52 -23.24 6.56
CA SER A 251 -20.31 -24.09 7.75
C SER A 251 -20.13 -23.28 9.05
N CYS A 252 -19.76 -22.00 8.95
CA CYS A 252 -19.50 -21.15 10.10
C CYS A 252 -20.80 -20.70 10.82
N ARG A 253 -20.97 -21.18 12.05
CA ARG A 253 -22.11 -20.84 12.93
C ARG A 253 -22.04 -19.43 13.53
N MET A 254 -20.86 -18.81 13.52
CA MET A 254 -20.66 -17.48 14.10
C MET A 254 -21.42 -16.41 13.30
N LYS A 255 -22.07 -15.48 13.99
CA LYS A 255 -22.89 -14.44 13.35
C LYS A 255 -22.05 -13.32 12.75
N LYS A 256 -20.97 -12.92 13.42
CA LYS A 256 -20.12 -11.79 13.02
C LYS A 256 -19.03 -12.32 12.09
N LYS A 257 -19.25 -12.21 10.78
CA LYS A 257 -18.32 -12.69 9.75
C LYS A 257 -17.62 -11.51 9.05
N VAL A 258 -16.31 -11.61 8.86
CA VAL A 258 -15.48 -10.65 8.12
C VAL A 258 -14.68 -11.40 7.07
N VAL A 259 -14.73 -10.97 5.82
CA VAL A 259 -13.78 -11.42 4.79
C VAL A 259 -12.77 -10.30 4.58
N ILE A 260 -11.48 -10.63 4.68
CA ILE A 260 -10.38 -9.69 4.43
C ILE A 260 -9.42 -10.26 3.39
N THR A 261 -9.07 -9.45 2.39
CA THR A 261 -8.09 -9.85 1.38
C THR A 261 -7.34 -8.68 0.77
N ASP A 262 -6.11 -8.91 0.30
CA ASP A 262 -5.46 -8.04 -0.66
C ASP A 262 -6.28 -8.00 -1.97
N SER A 263 -6.41 -6.83 -2.57
CA SER A 263 -7.07 -6.69 -3.88
C SER A 263 -6.16 -7.03 -5.05
N LEU A 264 -4.85 -6.79 -4.90
CA LEU A 264 -3.80 -7.11 -5.86
C LEU A 264 -2.62 -7.68 -5.07
N PHE A 265 -2.33 -8.96 -5.27
CA PHE A 265 -1.36 -9.68 -4.46
C PHE A 265 0.06 -9.30 -4.88
N SER A 266 0.85 -8.91 -3.87
CA SER A 266 2.13 -8.26 -4.10
C SER A 266 3.17 -9.14 -4.80
N MET A 267 3.12 -10.46 -4.60
CA MET A 267 4.11 -11.40 -5.14
C MET A 267 3.73 -11.92 -6.51
N ASP A 268 2.46 -12.29 -6.70
CA ASP A 268 1.98 -13.01 -7.88
C ASP A 268 1.46 -12.04 -8.95
N GLY A 269 0.99 -10.86 -8.53
CA GLY A 269 0.50 -9.81 -9.43
C GLY A 269 -0.91 -10.06 -9.98
N ASP A 270 -1.65 -10.99 -9.40
CA ASP A 270 -3.04 -11.30 -9.69
C ASP A 270 -4.00 -10.49 -8.79
N PHE A 271 -5.22 -10.30 -9.29
CA PHE A 271 -6.27 -9.59 -8.57
C PHE A 271 -7.18 -10.57 -7.83
N ALA A 272 -7.65 -10.20 -6.65
CA ALA A 272 -8.71 -10.93 -5.97
C ALA A 272 -10.01 -10.94 -6.82
N PRO A 273 -10.82 -12.03 -6.77
CA PRO A 273 -12.06 -12.15 -7.53
C PRO A 273 -13.19 -11.27 -6.93
N MET A 274 -13.06 -9.95 -7.09
CA MET A 274 -13.88 -8.93 -6.43
C MET A 274 -15.38 -9.09 -6.69
N ALA A 275 -15.78 -9.39 -7.94
CA ALA A 275 -17.19 -9.56 -8.29
C ALA A 275 -17.83 -10.74 -7.53
N GLU A 276 -17.09 -11.84 -7.40
CA GLU A 276 -17.52 -13.03 -6.66
C GLU A 276 -17.54 -12.79 -5.15
N LEU A 277 -16.55 -12.07 -4.61
CA LEU A 277 -16.54 -11.62 -3.22
C LEU A 277 -17.77 -10.78 -2.89
N VAL A 278 -18.15 -9.83 -3.76
CA VAL A 278 -19.36 -9.02 -3.59
C VAL A 278 -20.63 -9.87 -3.66
N LYS A 279 -20.68 -10.87 -4.56
CA LYS A 279 -21.80 -11.82 -4.64
C LYS A 279 -21.92 -12.66 -3.36
N LEU A 280 -20.81 -13.19 -2.84
CA LEU A 280 -20.78 -13.93 -1.58
C LEU A 280 -21.15 -13.05 -0.39
N ARG A 281 -20.72 -11.78 -0.40
CA ARG A 281 -21.11 -10.79 0.63
C ARG A 281 -22.61 -10.62 0.68
N LYS A 282 -23.26 -10.47 -0.48
CA LYS A 282 -24.73 -10.38 -0.56
C LYS A 282 -25.41 -11.65 -0.03
N LYS A 283 -24.86 -12.83 -0.32
CA LYS A 283 -25.40 -14.13 0.14
C LYS A 283 -25.25 -14.35 1.66
N HIS A 284 -24.10 -13.99 2.23
CA HIS A 284 -23.72 -14.38 3.61
C HIS A 284 -23.75 -13.23 4.61
N GLY A 285 -23.87 -11.98 4.16
CA GLY A 285 -24.00 -10.80 5.03
C GLY A 285 -22.73 -10.46 5.83
N PHE A 286 -21.54 -10.82 5.34
CA PHE A 286 -20.27 -10.50 6.01
C PHE A 286 -19.82 -9.06 5.75
N LEU A 287 -18.90 -8.56 6.59
CA LEU A 287 -18.17 -7.31 6.35
C LEU A 287 -17.02 -7.61 5.38
N LEU A 288 -16.90 -6.85 4.29
CA LEU A 288 -15.81 -6.99 3.33
C LEU A 288 -14.76 -5.89 3.54
N ALA A 289 -13.55 -6.29 3.92
CA ALA A 289 -12.39 -5.43 4.05
C ALA A 289 -11.36 -5.76 2.96
N ILE A 290 -10.85 -4.73 2.29
CA ILE A 290 -9.91 -4.88 1.18
C ILE A 290 -8.65 -4.10 1.46
N ASP A 291 -7.50 -4.77 1.45
CA ASP A 291 -6.20 -4.10 1.34
C ASP A 291 -5.94 -3.76 -0.14
N ASP A 292 -5.94 -2.47 -0.43
CA ASP A 292 -5.78 -1.91 -1.77
C ASP A 292 -4.45 -1.17 -1.89
N ALA A 293 -3.42 -1.61 -1.16
CA ALA A 293 -2.11 -0.96 -1.17
C ALA A 293 -1.44 -0.97 -2.55
N HIS A 294 -1.70 -1.99 -3.37
CA HIS A 294 -1.14 -2.09 -4.73
C HIS A 294 -2.08 -1.56 -5.82
N GLY A 295 -3.39 -1.44 -5.57
CA GLY A 295 -4.32 -0.90 -6.56
C GLY A 295 -4.59 0.60 -6.41
N THR A 296 -4.58 1.15 -5.20
CA THR A 296 -4.86 2.58 -4.95
C THR A 296 -3.96 3.49 -5.79
N PHE A 297 -4.56 4.51 -6.40
CA PHE A 297 -4.00 5.46 -7.38
C PHE A 297 -3.60 4.89 -8.74
N VAL A 298 -3.42 3.57 -8.87
CA VAL A 298 -2.96 2.91 -10.10
C VAL A 298 -4.12 2.32 -10.92
N CYS A 299 -5.08 1.72 -10.22
CA CYS A 299 -6.23 1.06 -10.82
C CYS A 299 -7.46 1.99 -10.78
N GLY A 300 -8.33 1.82 -11.78
CA GLY A 300 -9.56 2.60 -11.93
C GLY A 300 -9.34 3.96 -12.59
N GLU A 301 -10.43 4.55 -13.07
CA GLU A 301 -10.41 5.80 -13.83
C GLU A 301 -9.89 6.96 -12.97
N THR A 302 -10.41 7.08 -11.74
CA THR A 302 -10.03 8.15 -10.81
C THR A 302 -8.83 7.81 -9.94
N GLY A 303 -8.38 6.55 -9.96
CA GLY A 303 -7.36 6.04 -9.04
C GLY A 303 -7.95 5.53 -7.72
N GLY A 304 -9.26 5.30 -7.68
CA GLY A 304 -9.99 4.71 -6.56
C GLY A 304 -9.56 3.29 -6.22
N GLY A 305 -8.85 2.61 -7.14
CA GLY A 305 -8.17 1.35 -6.89
C GLY A 305 -8.82 0.15 -7.57
N ALA A 306 -8.44 -1.06 -7.15
CA ALA A 306 -8.84 -2.29 -7.85
C ALA A 306 -10.37 -2.49 -7.86
N ALA A 307 -11.04 -2.10 -6.78
CA ALA A 307 -12.50 -2.16 -6.71
C ALA A 307 -13.19 -1.20 -7.69
N GLU A 308 -12.63 -0.02 -7.96
CA GLU A 308 -13.14 0.91 -8.98
C GLU A 308 -12.95 0.30 -10.37
N MET A 309 -11.76 -0.19 -10.68
CA MET A 309 -11.45 -0.84 -11.96
C MET A 309 -12.39 -2.00 -12.28
N LEU A 310 -12.80 -2.75 -11.25
CA LEU A 310 -13.65 -3.93 -11.36
C LEU A 310 -15.14 -3.64 -11.06
N ASN A 311 -15.53 -2.36 -10.93
CA ASN A 311 -16.91 -1.92 -10.66
C ASN A 311 -17.55 -2.57 -9.41
N CYS A 312 -16.77 -2.72 -8.34
CA CYS A 312 -17.14 -3.41 -7.10
C CYS A 312 -17.15 -2.49 -5.86
N GLU A 313 -17.01 -1.17 -6.02
CA GLU A 313 -16.81 -0.22 -4.92
C GLU A 313 -17.94 -0.21 -3.87
N GLU A 314 -19.18 -0.35 -4.33
CA GLU A 314 -20.37 -0.40 -3.47
C GLU A 314 -20.40 -1.65 -2.58
N GLY A 315 -19.70 -2.71 -2.99
CA GLY A 315 -19.65 -3.97 -2.27
C GLY A 315 -18.61 -4.03 -1.16
N VAL A 316 -17.69 -3.06 -1.09
CA VAL A 316 -16.61 -3.03 -0.09
C VAL A 316 -17.00 -2.14 1.08
N ASP A 317 -16.81 -2.62 2.32
CA ASP A 317 -17.15 -1.85 3.51
C ASP A 317 -15.96 -1.01 4.02
N ILE A 318 -14.76 -1.60 3.97
CA ILE A 318 -13.53 -1.03 4.50
C ILE A 318 -12.43 -1.13 3.45
N TYR A 319 -11.81 0.00 3.12
CA TYR A 319 -10.55 0.01 2.37
C TYR A 319 -9.39 0.28 3.29
N ILE A 320 -8.34 -0.50 3.15
CA ILE A 320 -7.06 -0.29 3.80
C ILE A 320 -6.05 0.00 2.69
N GLY A 321 -5.17 0.97 2.89
CA GLY A 321 -4.20 1.34 1.87
C GLY A 321 -2.93 1.93 2.45
N THR A 322 -2.00 2.23 1.54
CA THR A 322 -0.70 2.82 1.86
C THR A 322 -0.45 4.09 1.06
N LEU A 323 0.34 4.98 1.65
CA LEU A 323 0.88 6.17 0.98
C LEU A 323 2.36 5.96 0.58
N SER A 324 2.93 4.79 0.91
CA SER A 324 4.35 4.46 0.68
C SER A 324 4.67 3.83 -0.67
N LYS A 325 3.70 3.77 -1.58
CA LYS A 325 3.82 3.14 -2.90
C LYS A 325 3.51 4.17 -3.99
N ALA A 326 2.37 4.03 -4.66
CA ALA A 326 1.95 4.92 -5.75
C ALA A 326 1.88 6.41 -5.37
N ALA A 327 1.66 6.76 -4.10
CA ALA A 327 1.68 8.16 -3.65
C ALA A 327 3.08 8.74 -3.43
N GLY A 328 4.14 7.92 -3.47
CA GLY A 328 5.53 8.37 -3.30
C GLY A 328 5.86 8.97 -1.93
N CYS A 329 5.03 8.74 -0.91
CA CYS A 329 5.12 9.38 0.41
C CYS A 329 5.31 8.33 1.52
N HIS A 330 4.85 8.61 2.74
CA HIS A 330 4.83 7.66 3.85
C HIS A 330 3.48 7.75 4.58
N GLY A 331 2.99 6.62 5.09
CA GLY A 331 1.70 6.54 5.77
C GLY A 331 0.86 5.35 5.35
N GLY A 332 -0.20 5.08 6.09
CA GLY A 332 -1.29 4.20 5.72
C GLY A 332 -2.63 4.82 6.05
N PHE A 333 -3.71 4.23 5.56
CA PHE A 333 -5.04 4.77 5.79
C PHE A 333 -6.11 3.68 5.83
N ILE A 334 -7.24 4.00 6.46
CA ILE A 334 -8.43 3.16 6.51
C ILE A 334 -9.64 4.03 6.11
N ALA A 335 -10.17 3.84 4.90
CA ALA A 335 -11.37 4.54 4.43
C ALA A 335 -12.62 3.70 4.71
N CYS A 336 -13.60 4.26 5.41
CA CYS A 336 -14.74 3.54 5.97
C CYS A 336 -15.90 4.49 6.35
N SER A 337 -16.97 3.96 6.95
CA SER A 337 -18.02 4.80 7.55
C SER A 337 -17.50 5.59 8.76
N LYS A 338 -18.19 6.68 9.13
CA LYS A 338 -17.88 7.47 10.34
C LYS A 338 -17.91 6.62 11.61
N LYS A 339 -18.86 5.68 11.71
CA LYS A 339 -18.97 4.76 12.85
C LYS A 339 -17.74 3.85 12.95
N TRP A 340 -17.30 3.29 11.83
CA TRP A 340 -16.09 2.46 11.79
C TRP A 340 -14.86 3.26 12.19
N LYS A 341 -14.68 4.49 11.69
CA LYS A 341 -13.59 5.37 12.12
C LYS A 341 -13.62 5.60 13.64
N GLN A 342 -14.77 5.93 14.21
CA GLN A 342 -14.92 6.14 15.66
C GLN A 342 -14.55 4.91 16.50
N LEU A 343 -14.92 3.71 16.03
CA LEU A 343 -14.51 2.47 16.68
C LEU A 343 -13.00 2.24 16.56
N ILE A 344 -12.45 2.37 15.35
CA ILE A 344 -11.03 2.09 15.08
C ILE A 344 -10.14 3.08 15.81
N GLN A 345 -10.44 4.37 15.85
CA GLN A 345 -9.63 5.33 16.61
C GLN A 345 -9.67 5.09 18.12
N SER A 346 -10.73 4.42 18.61
CA SER A 346 -10.89 4.10 20.04
C SER A 346 -10.27 2.75 20.43
N ARG A 347 -10.11 1.81 19.49
CA ARG A 347 -9.68 0.42 19.77
C ARG A 347 -8.51 -0.11 18.94
N GLY A 348 -8.22 0.50 17.80
CA GLY A 348 -7.13 0.14 16.91
C GLY A 348 -5.77 0.45 17.53
N ARG A 349 -5.09 -0.58 18.03
CA ARG A 349 -3.91 -0.42 18.91
C ARG A 349 -2.76 0.33 18.25
N SER A 350 -2.41 -0.04 17.02
CA SER A 350 -1.33 0.58 16.24
C SER A 350 -1.63 2.02 15.81
N PHE A 351 -2.90 2.44 15.84
CA PHE A 351 -3.24 3.86 15.70
C PHE A 351 -3.05 4.60 17.02
N ILE A 352 -3.59 4.04 18.11
CA ILE A 352 -3.59 4.65 19.44
C ILE A 352 -2.18 4.90 19.99
N PHE A 353 -1.34 3.87 19.89
CA PHE A 353 -0.03 3.81 20.53
C PHE A 353 1.09 4.15 19.54
N SER A 354 0.81 5.04 18.59
CA SER A 354 1.81 5.51 17.63
C SER A 354 1.70 7.00 17.40
N THR A 355 2.84 7.60 17.08
CA THR A 355 2.96 9.02 16.77
C THR A 355 2.33 9.32 15.41
N SER A 356 1.64 10.45 15.29
CA SER A 356 1.14 10.93 14.00
C SER A 356 2.27 11.19 13.01
N ALA A 357 1.95 11.05 11.72
CA ALA A 357 2.88 11.41 10.65
C ALA A 357 3.29 12.90 10.77
N PRO A 358 4.56 13.25 10.50
CA PRO A 358 4.98 14.65 10.49
C PRO A 358 4.17 15.49 9.51
N VAL A 359 3.89 16.75 9.85
CA VAL A 359 3.08 17.66 9.02
C VAL A 359 3.59 17.77 7.56
N PRO A 360 4.90 17.87 7.29
CA PRO A 360 5.42 17.88 5.92
C PRO A 360 5.10 16.62 5.10
N VAL A 361 5.13 15.45 5.74
CA VAL A 361 4.82 14.15 5.10
C VAL A 361 3.34 14.10 4.73
N VAL A 362 2.48 14.60 5.61
CA VAL A 362 1.02 14.66 5.38
C VAL A 362 0.67 15.67 4.29
N ALA A 363 1.34 16.83 4.27
CA ALA A 363 1.17 17.83 3.22
C ALA A 363 1.61 17.29 1.84
N ALA A 364 2.75 16.60 1.79
CA ALA A 364 3.23 15.91 0.59
C ALA A 364 2.20 14.87 0.10
N ALA A 365 1.71 14.01 1.00
CA ALA A 365 0.73 12.99 0.65
C ALA A 365 -0.61 13.59 0.17
N TYR A 366 -1.05 14.71 0.74
CA TYR A 366 -2.23 15.43 0.27
C TYR A 366 -2.02 15.95 -1.16
N ALA A 367 -0.87 16.56 -1.44
CA ALA A 367 -0.51 16.96 -2.80
C ALA A 367 -0.46 15.76 -3.75
N ALA A 368 0.06 14.61 -3.29
CA ALA A 368 0.12 13.38 -4.09
C ALA A 368 -1.26 12.87 -4.49
N VAL A 369 -2.25 12.91 -3.60
CA VAL A 369 -3.65 12.55 -3.93
C VAL A 369 -4.20 13.45 -5.04
N LEU A 370 -3.94 14.76 -4.95
CA LEU A 370 -4.44 15.72 -5.94
C LEU A 370 -3.76 15.57 -7.30
N VAL A 371 -2.43 15.42 -7.31
CA VAL A 371 -1.64 15.18 -8.53
C VAL A 371 -2.09 13.86 -9.17
N ALA A 372 -2.16 12.77 -8.40
CA ALA A 372 -2.59 11.47 -8.92
C ALA A 372 -4.00 11.54 -9.55
N ARG A 373 -4.92 12.31 -8.97
CA ARG A 373 -6.27 12.47 -9.52
C ARG A 373 -6.28 13.26 -10.84
N LYS A 374 -5.48 14.34 -10.94
CA LYS A 374 -5.43 15.22 -12.11
C LYS A 374 -4.58 14.64 -13.25
N GLU A 375 -3.43 14.04 -12.95
CA GLU A 375 -2.48 13.50 -13.93
C GLU A 375 -2.83 12.06 -14.34
N THR A 376 -3.98 11.89 -14.97
CA THR A 376 -4.49 10.56 -15.40
C THR A 376 -3.55 9.85 -16.38
N TRP A 377 -2.67 10.59 -17.07
CA TRP A 377 -1.67 10.03 -17.98
C TRP A 377 -0.71 9.06 -17.26
N ARG A 378 -0.40 9.27 -15.97
CA ARG A 378 0.50 8.39 -15.21
C ARG A 378 -0.06 6.98 -15.09
N ARG A 379 -1.36 6.87 -14.78
CA ARG A 379 -2.06 5.57 -14.77
C ARG A 379 -2.06 4.93 -16.15
N ARG A 380 -2.42 5.70 -17.19
CA ARG A 380 -2.42 5.20 -18.57
C ARG A 380 -1.04 4.66 -18.97
N ALA A 381 0.03 5.40 -18.68
CA ALA A 381 1.39 4.99 -18.97
C ALA A 381 1.75 3.63 -18.36
N ILE A 382 1.35 3.36 -17.11
CA ILE A 382 1.58 2.04 -16.48
C ILE A 382 0.87 0.94 -17.24
N TRP A 383 -0.40 1.12 -17.58
CA TRP A 383 -1.17 0.12 -18.32
C TRP A 383 -0.65 -0.07 -19.74
N ASP A 384 -0.14 0.99 -20.39
CA ASP A 384 0.58 0.88 -21.65
C ASP A 384 1.84 0.03 -21.46
N ARG A 385 2.64 0.23 -20.39
CA ARG A 385 3.81 -0.62 -20.09
C ARG A 385 3.43 -2.08 -19.84
N VAL A 386 2.28 -2.36 -19.23
CA VAL A 386 1.76 -3.72 -19.07
C VAL A 386 1.48 -4.35 -20.44
N GLN A 387 0.83 -3.62 -21.36
CA GLN A 387 0.58 -4.10 -22.72
C GLN A 387 1.87 -4.26 -23.53
N ASP A 388 2.82 -3.33 -23.38
CA ASP A 388 4.14 -3.41 -24.02
C ASP A 388 4.88 -4.67 -23.58
N PHE A 389 4.97 -4.93 -22.27
CA PHE A 389 5.61 -6.11 -21.73
C PHE A 389 4.94 -7.40 -22.20
N ARG A 390 3.60 -7.45 -22.19
CA ARG A 390 2.83 -8.58 -22.69
C ARG A 390 3.09 -8.83 -24.18
N SER A 391 3.13 -7.77 -24.98
CA SER A 391 3.36 -7.87 -26.44
C SER A 391 4.78 -8.33 -26.77
N LEU A 392 5.77 -7.87 -26.01
CA LEU A 392 7.18 -8.21 -26.22
C LEU A 392 7.54 -9.62 -25.74
N THR A 393 6.89 -10.12 -24.68
CA THR A 393 7.23 -11.41 -24.05
C THR A 393 6.24 -12.53 -24.36
N GLY A 394 4.99 -12.21 -24.69
CA GLY A 394 3.88 -13.17 -24.78
C GLY A 394 3.38 -13.68 -23.42
N ILE A 395 3.94 -13.21 -22.29
CA ILE A 395 3.50 -13.62 -20.95
C ILE A 395 2.15 -12.96 -20.63
N PRO A 396 1.11 -13.72 -20.22
CA PRO A 396 -0.24 -13.19 -20.01
C PRO A 396 -0.36 -12.48 -18.65
N ILE A 397 0.43 -11.42 -18.43
CA ILE A 397 0.34 -10.62 -17.22
C ILE A 397 -0.95 -9.81 -17.15
N THR A 398 -1.44 -9.61 -15.93
CA THR A 398 -2.72 -8.94 -15.65
C THR A 398 -2.56 -7.61 -14.91
N SER A 399 -1.38 -7.30 -14.38
CA SER A 399 -1.13 -6.09 -13.61
C SER A 399 0.28 -5.53 -13.82
N HIS A 400 0.56 -4.40 -13.17
CA HIS A 400 1.87 -3.74 -13.14
C HIS A 400 2.88 -4.43 -12.22
N ILE A 401 2.50 -5.53 -11.57
CA ILE A 401 3.36 -6.42 -10.81
C ILE A 401 3.46 -7.72 -11.60
N ILE A 402 4.68 -8.11 -11.93
CA ILE A 402 4.97 -9.22 -12.83
C ILE A 402 5.82 -10.23 -12.07
N SER A 403 5.32 -11.45 -11.99
CA SER A 403 5.97 -12.57 -11.31
C SER A 403 6.55 -13.58 -12.30
N VAL A 404 7.80 -13.41 -12.72
CA VAL A 404 8.41 -14.37 -13.65
C VAL A 404 8.96 -15.56 -12.86
N ILE A 405 8.22 -16.67 -12.86
CA ILE A 405 8.62 -17.91 -12.18
C ILE A 405 9.77 -18.57 -12.96
N VAL A 406 10.88 -18.82 -12.26
CA VAL A 406 12.10 -19.45 -12.80
C VAL A 406 12.45 -20.77 -12.12
N GLY A 407 11.66 -21.17 -11.12
CA GLY A 407 11.75 -22.47 -10.45
C GLY A 407 12.71 -22.46 -9.27
N SER A 408 13.99 -22.76 -9.49
CA SER A 408 14.97 -22.97 -8.42
C SER A 408 15.56 -21.66 -7.87
N GLU A 409 16.08 -21.71 -6.64
CA GLU A 409 16.76 -20.56 -6.01
C GLU A 409 17.99 -20.13 -6.82
N ALA A 410 18.77 -21.10 -7.32
CA ALA A 410 19.94 -20.85 -8.14
C ALA A 410 19.58 -20.10 -9.44
N MET A 411 18.50 -20.51 -10.12
CA MET A 411 18.03 -19.83 -11.33
C MET A 411 17.53 -18.42 -11.03
N ALA A 412 16.84 -18.20 -9.91
CA ALA A 412 16.39 -16.87 -9.50
C ALA A 412 17.55 -15.92 -9.21
N LEU A 413 18.55 -16.38 -8.47
CA LEU A 413 19.76 -15.60 -8.18
C LEU A 413 20.57 -15.32 -9.46
N GLN A 414 20.76 -16.33 -10.31
CA GLN A 414 21.45 -16.16 -11.60
C GLN A 414 20.73 -15.15 -12.49
N THR A 415 19.40 -15.22 -12.58
CA THR A 415 18.59 -14.28 -13.37
C THR A 415 18.73 -12.86 -12.82
N SER A 416 18.58 -12.68 -11.50
CA SER A 416 18.72 -11.38 -10.85
C SER A 416 20.12 -10.78 -11.03
N ARG A 417 21.18 -11.60 -10.90
CA ARG A 417 22.57 -11.23 -11.19
C ARG A 417 22.74 -10.79 -12.64
N HIS A 418 22.28 -11.58 -13.61
CA HIS A 418 22.41 -11.24 -15.03
C HIS A 418 21.72 -9.90 -15.37
N LEU A 419 20.53 -9.67 -14.82
CA LEU A 419 19.81 -8.41 -14.99
C LEU A 419 20.60 -7.24 -14.36
N LEU A 420 21.18 -7.45 -13.18
CA LEU A 420 22.00 -6.45 -12.50
C LEU A 420 23.27 -6.11 -13.30
N GLU A 421 23.94 -7.11 -13.90
CA GLU A 421 25.09 -6.92 -14.80
C GLU A 421 24.73 -6.08 -16.04
N LEU A 422 23.48 -6.11 -16.47
CA LEU A 422 22.95 -5.31 -17.58
C LEU A 422 22.38 -3.95 -17.15
N GLY A 423 22.42 -3.65 -15.84
CA GLY A 423 21.97 -2.36 -15.30
C GLY A 423 20.52 -2.34 -14.80
N PHE A 424 19.87 -3.50 -14.63
CA PHE A 424 18.52 -3.62 -14.11
C PHE A 424 18.50 -4.18 -12.69
N HIS A 425 17.92 -3.44 -11.76
CA HIS A 425 17.70 -3.94 -10.41
C HIS A 425 16.34 -4.65 -10.32
N VAL A 426 16.38 -5.98 -10.35
CA VAL A 426 15.22 -6.88 -10.20
C VAL A 426 15.53 -7.91 -9.12
N THR A 427 14.65 -8.05 -8.13
CA THR A 427 14.92 -8.90 -6.97
C THR A 427 14.47 -10.35 -7.21
N ALA A 428 15.35 -11.30 -6.86
CA ALA A 428 15.00 -12.71 -6.72
C ALA A 428 14.16 -12.94 -5.46
N ILE A 429 12.97 -13.54 -5.63
CA ILE A 429 12.08 -13.93 -4.54
C ILE A 429 12.18 -15.45 -4.36
N ARG A 430 12.46 -15.86 -3.12
CA ARG A 430 12.81 -17.22 -2.72
C ARG A 430 12.21 -17.55 -1.33
N PRO A 431 12.28 -18.80 -0.84
CA PRO A 431 11.83 -19.14 0.50
C PRO A 431 12.45 -18.22 1.58
N PRO A 432 11.71 -17.89 2.66
CA PRO A 432 10.37 -18.36 3.01
C PRO A 432 9.22 -17.58 2.33
N THR A 433 9.50 -16.60 1.47
CA THR A 433 8.48 -15.74 0.86
C THR A 433 7.60 -16.48 -0.16
N VAL A 434 8.18 -17.43 -0.88
CA VAL A 434 7.48 -18.31 -1.82
C VAL A 434 7.89 -19.77 -1.59
N PRO A 435 7.04 -20.76 -1.92
CA PRO A 435 7.38 -22.18 -1.79
C PRO A 435 8.66 -22.57 -2.55
N PHE A 436 9.34 -23.61 -2.07
CA PHE A 436 10.46 -24.23 -2.80
C PHE A 436 10.06 -24.59 -4.23
N ASN A 437 11.00 -24.48 -5.17
CA ASN A 437 10.80 -24.71 -6.61
C ASN A 437 9.76 -23.79 -7.28
N SER A 438 9.34 -22.70 -6.61
CA SER A 438 8.50 -21.63 -7.19
C SER A 438 9.18 -20.25 -7.09
N CYS A 439 10.51 -20.26 -7.04
CA CYS A 439 11.32 -19.04 -7.03
C CYS A 439 11.08 -18.25 -8.32
N ARG A 440 11.21 -16.93 -8.21
CA ARG A 440 10.78 -16.00 -9.24
C ARG A 440 11.59 -14.72 -9.19
N VAL A 441 11.62 -14.00 -10.29
CA VAL A 441 12.04 -12.60 -10.30
C VAL A 441 10.80 -11.72 -10.35
N ARG A 442 10.70 -10.78 -9.42
CA ARG A 442 9.55 -9.89 -9.30
C ARG A 442 9.86 -8.55 -9.93
N ILE A 443 9.13 -8.23 -10.99
CA ILE A 443 9.25 -6.99 -11.74
C ILE A 443 8.05 -6.09 -11.40
N THR A 444 8.31 -4.81 -11.21
CA THR A 444 7.30 -3.78 -11.03
C THR A 444 7.46 -2.69 -12.06
N LEU A 445 6.34 -2.35 -12.71
CA LEU A 445 6.28 -1.29 -13.71
C LEU A 445 5.88 0.04 -13.06
N SER A 446 6.48 1.12 -13.55
CA SER A 446 6.22 2.49 -13.14
C SER A 446 5.87 3.35 -14.34
N ALA A 447 5.10 4.41 -14.11
CA ALA A 447 4.84 5.46 -15.09
C ALA A 447 6.14 6.13 -15.59
N ALA A 448 7.21 6.05 -14.81
CA ALA A 448 8.52 6.59 -15.15
C ALA A 448 9.31 5.71 -16.16
N HIS A 449 8.91 4.44 -16.34
CA HIS A 449 9.51 3.58 -17.36
C HIS A 449 9.03 3.98 -18.75
N SER A 450 9.98 4.12 -19.67
CA SER A 450 9.73 4.30 -21.09
C SER A 450 9.54 2.95 -21.79
N LEU A 451 8.99 2.97 -23.00
CA LEU A 451 8.92 1.78 -23.86
C LEU A 451 10.32 1.19 -24.12
N ASP A 452 11.34 2.04 -24.25
CA ASP A 452 12.71 1.59 -24.48
C ASP A 452 13.27 0.82 -23.29
N ASP A 453 12.99 1.26 -22.05
CA ASP A 453 13.38 0.51 -20.86
C ASP A 453 12.73 -0.89 -20.84
N ILE A 454 11.45 -1.01 -21.26
CA ILE A 454 10.78 -2.32 -21.34
C ILE A 454 11.41 -3.19 -22.43
N LYS A 455 11.75 -2.63 -23.60
CA LYS A 455 12.44 -3.36 -24.67
C LYS A 455 13.80 -3.89 -24.19
N GLN A 456 14.59 -3.05 -23.54
CA GLN A 456 15.90 -3.46 -23.02
C GLN A 456 15.75 -4.51 -21.90
N LEU A 457 14.81 -4.34 -20.97
CA LEU A 457 14.55 -5.32 -19.91
C LEU A 457 14.11 -6.67 -20.47
N THR A 458 13.18 -6.67 -21.42
CA THR A 458 12.66 -7.92 -22.02
C THR A 458 13.72 -8.62 -22.87
N ALA A 459 14.58 -7.88 -23.57
CA ALA A 459 15.75 -8.44 -24.23
C ALA A 459 16.71 -9.09 -23.22
N ALA A 460 17.01 -8.42 -22.10
CA ALA A 460 17.85 -8.95 -21.02
C ALA A 460 17.25 -10.23 -20.41
N LEU A 461 15.94 -10.24 -20.14
CA LEU A 461 15.24 -11.43 -19.64
C LEU A 461 15.35 -12.62 -20.59
N SER A 462 15.22 -12.38 -21.91
CA SER A 462 15.30 -13.46 -22.91
C SER A 462 16.67 -14.16 -22.95
N GLY A 463 17.72 -13.52 -22.43
CA GLY A 463 19.05 -14.12 -22.30
C GLY A 463 19.17 -15.19 -21.20
N CYS A 464 18.25 -15.21 -20.23
CA CYS A 464 18.22 -16.18 -19.13
C CYS A 464 16.99 -17.06 -19.12
N ILE A 465 15.95 -16.69 -19.86
CA ILE A 465 14.61 -17.22 -19.70
C ILE A 465 13.94 -17.46 -21.06
N ASN A 466 13.39 -18.65 -21.25
CA ASN A 466 12.52 -18.94 -22.39
C ASN A 466 11.06 -18.56 -22.08
N PHE A 467 10.57 -17.48 -22.68
CA PHE A 467 9.20 -17.00 -22.45
C PHE A 467 8.12 -18.02 -22.84
N ARG A 468 8.39 -18.90 -23.82
CA ARG A 468 7.42 -19.94 -24.24
C ARG A 468 7.19 -21.00 -23.17
N GLU A 469 8.21 -21.31 -22.39
CA GLU A 469 8.12 -22.30 -21.30
C GLU A 469 7.39 -21.73 -20.09
N ILE A 470 7.48 -20.41 -19.84
CA ILE A 470 6.79 -19.76 -18.73
C ILE A 470 5.29 -19.62 -18.97
N GLY A 471 4.86 -19.39 -20.21
CA GLY A 471 3.43 -19.30 -20.54
C GLY A 471 2.62 -20.51 -20.04
N GLY A 472 3.25 -21.70 -19.98
CA GLY A 472 2.68 -22.91 -19.43
C GLY A 472 2.35 -22.83 -17.94
N PHE A 473 3.20 -22.20 -17.12
CA PHE A 473 2.97 -22.06 -15.68
C PHE A 473 1.77 -21.16 -15.35
N TYR A 474 1.54 -20.12 -16.15
CA TYR A 474 0.35 -19.27 -16.01
C TYR A 474 -0.93 -19.98 -16.43
N SER A 475 -0.86 -20.84 -17.46
CA SER A 475 -2.02 -21.59 -17.93
C SER A 475 -2.53 -22.65 -16.94
N GLY A 476 -1.66 -23.19 -16.08
CA GLY A 476 -2.03 -24.20 -15.08
C GLY A 476 -2.75 -23.65 -13.82
N HIS A 477 -2.77 -22.33 -13.61
CA HIS A 477 -3.49 -21.68 -12.50
C HIS A 477 -4.68 -20.83 -12.98
N CYS A 478 -4.69 -20.39 -14.25
CA CYS A 478 -5.80 -19.63 -14.84
C CYS A 478 -6.93 -20.48 -15.45
N THR A 479 -6.84 -21.81 -15.46
CA THR A 479 -7.89 -22.69 -16.04
C THR A 479 -9.12 -22.89 -15.15
N ALA A 480 -9.25 -22.18 -14.03
CA ALA A 480 -10.53 -21.99 -13.36
C ALA A 480 -11.31 -20.84 -14.04
N ARG A 481 -11.71 -21.11 -15.30
CA ARG A 481 -12.78 -20.54 -16.15
C ARG A 481 -13.30 -19.11 -15.88
N MET A 482 -13.29 -18.31 -16.96
CA MET A 482 -14.24 -17.20 -17.19
C MET A 482 -15.70 -17.56 -16.88
#